data_AF-A0A927XYS7-F1
#
_entry.id   AF-A0A927XYS7-F1
#
_cell.length_a   1.000
_cell.length_b   1.000
_cell.length_c   1.000
_cell.angle_alpha   90.00
_cell.angle_beta   90.00
_cell.angle_gamma   90.00
#
_symmetry.space_group_name_H-M   'P 1'
#
loop_
_entity.id
_entity.type
_entity.pdbx_description
1 polymer ?
#
loop_
_entity_poly.entity_id
_entity_poly.type
_entity_poly.pdbx_seq_one_letter_code
_entity_poly.pdbx_strand_id
1 'polypeptide(L)' 'MITQRENNSLKDYRVKKGFTQAMVANVLGISVSHYCNIENGNRGINYFYAKRLSACLGVSVDNIYRCLGY' A
#
# COMPACT_ATOMS: atom_id res chain seq x y z
N MET A 1 -21.76 -12.28 16.61
CA MET A 1 -21.21 -11.33 15.63
C MET A 1 -19.70 -11.44 15.68
N ILE A 2 -19.09 -12.17 14.74
CA ILE A 2 -17.63 -12.27 14.68
C ILE A 2 -17.14 -10.98 14.05
N THR A 3 -16.52 -10.11 14.84
CA THR A 3 -15.82 -8.93 14.32
C THR A 3 -14.67 -9.45 13.47
N GLN A 4 -14.85 -9.53 12.16
CA GLN A 4 -13.73 -9.79 11.24
C GLN A 4 -12.74 -8.66 11.48
N ARG A 5 -11.51 -9.00 11.90
CA ARG A 5 -10.40 -8.04 11.85
C ARG A 5 -10.33 -7.56 10.42
N GLU A 6 -10.68 -6.30 10.16
CA GLU A 6 -10.37 -5.70 8.87
C GLU A 6 -8.85 -5.73 8.73
N ASN A 7 -8.35 -6.70 7.98
CA ASN A 7 -6.97 -6.67 7.49
C ASN A 7 -6.90 -5.43 6.59
N ASN A 8 -6.43 -4.33 7.19
CA ASN A 8 -6.20 -3.05 6.54
C ASN A 8 -4.71 -3.00 6.15
N SER A 9 -4.26 -3.96 5.33
CA SER A 9 -2.92 -3.94 4.76
C SER A 9 -2.92 -3.25 3.40
N LEU A 10 -1.74 -2.79 2.95
CA LEU A 10 -1.58 -2.25 1.59
C LEU A 10 -1.98 -3.26 0.51
N LYS A 11 -1.72 -4.55 0.77
CA LYS A 11 -2.11 -5.66 -0.11
C LYS A 11 -3.62 -5.75 -0.27
N ASP A 12 -4.38 -5.58 0.81
CA ASP A 12 -5.84 -5.68 0.76
C ASP A 12 -6.44 -4.55 -0.08
N TYR A 13 -5.98 -3.31 0.11
CA TYR A 13 -6.38 -2.18 -0.73
C TYR A 13 -6.01 -2.39 -2.21
N ARG A 14 -4.80 -2.90 -2.46
CA ARG A 14 -4.33 -3.19 -3.83
C ARG A 14 -5.19 -4.26 -4.51
N VAL A 15 -5.45 -5.38 -3.83
CA VAL A 15 -6.24 -6.50 -4.39
C VAL A 15 -7.70 -6.11 -4.58
N LYS A 16 -8.30 -5.32 -3.67
CA LYS A 16 -9.66 -4.76 -3.86
C LYS A 16 -9.77 -3.89 -5.11
N LYS A 17 -8.68 -3.24 -5.54
CA LYS A 17 -8.60 -2.47 -6.79
C LYS A 17 -8.28 -3.33 -8.02
N GLY A 18 -8.00 -4.63 -7.85
CA GLY A 18 -7.59 -5.52 -8.94
C GLY A 18 -6.17 -5.26 -9.44
N PHE A 19 -5.33 -4.58 -8.67
CA PHE A 19 -3.97 -4.22 -9.11
C PHE A 19 -2.94 -5.30 -8.74
N THR A 20 -1.95 -5.50 -9.60
CA THR A 20 -0.76 -6.30 -9.28
C THR A 20 0.30 -5.43 -8.59
N GLN A 21 1.25 -6.07 -7.91
CA GLN A 21 2.41 -5.35 -7.37
C GLN A 21 3.21 -4.62 -8.46
N ALA A 22 3.30 -5.21 -9.66
CA ALA A 22 3.99 -4.61 -10.79
C ALA A 22 3.30 -3.32 -11.29
N MET A 23 1.96 -3.31 -11.33
CA MET A 23 1.20 -2.11 -11.71
C MET A 23 1.43 -0.97 -10.73
N VAL A 24 1.36 -1.25 -9.42
CA VAL A 24 1.61 -0.21 -8.41
C VAL A 24 3.07 0.28 -8.43
N ALA A 25 4.02 -0.64 -8.58
CA ALA A 25 5.43 -0.30 -8.71
C ALA A 25 5.70 0.62 -9.93
N ASN A 26 5.07 0.32 -11.08
CA ASN A 26 5.13 1.15 -12.27
C ASN A 26 4.54 2.56 -12.03
N VAL A 27 3.37 2.65 -11.38
CA VAL A 27 2.76 3.93 -10.99
C VAL A 27 3.67 4.73 -10.05
N LEU A 28 4.39 4.08 -9.15
CA LEU A 28 5.32 4.74 -8.24
C LEU A 28 6.67 5.07 -8.90
N GLY A 29 7.02 4.42 -10.01
CA GLY A 29 8.33 4.54 -10.65
C GLY A 29 9.45 3.83 -9.86
N ILE A 30 9.13 2.72 -9.19
CA ILE A 30 10.08 1.91 -8.42
C ILE A 30 10.08 0.45 -8.92
N SER A 31 11.07 -0.34 -8.50
CA SER A 31 11.08 -1.77 -8.83
C SER A 31 9.97 -2.52 -8.09
N VAL A 32 9.51 -3.63 -8.68
CA VAL A 32 8.48 -4.50 -8.06
C VAL A 32 8.94 -4.99 -6.69
N SER A 33 10.22 -5.36 -6.55
CA SER A 33 10.81 -5.79 -5.28
C SER A 33 10.84 -4.66 -4.24
N HIS A 34 11.04 -3.41 -4.66
CA HIS A 34 10.96 -2.25 -3.76
C HIS A 34 9.52 -2.10 -3.23
N TYR A 35 8.52 -2.13 -4.12
CA TYR A 35 7.12 -2.07 -3.70
C TYR A 35 6.73 -3.26 -2.80
N CYS A 36 7.17 -4.49 -3.14
CA CYS A 36 6.93 -5.68 -2.32
C CYS A 36 7.48 -5.52 -0.89
N ASN A 37 8.67 -4.96 -0.72
CA ASN A 37 9.23 -4.68 0.60
C ASN A 37 8.46 -3.59 1.36
N ILE A 38 7.92 -2.59 0.66
CA ILE A 38 7.02 -1.59 1.28
C ILE A 38 5.71 -2.28 1.72
N GLU A 39 5.06 -3.03 0.82
CA GLU A 39 3.78 -3.69 1.08
C GLU A 39 3.84 -4.66 2.28
N ASN A 40 4.99 -5.32 2.47
CA ASN A 40 5.22 -6.23 3.60
C ASN A 40 5.75 -5.53 4.87
N GLY A 41 5.91 -4.20 4.87
CA GLY A 41 6.45 -3.46 6.02
C GLY A 41 7.96 -3.62 6.26
N ASN A 42 8.67 -4.31 5.37
CA ASN A 42 10.13 -4.49 5.44
C ASN A 42 10.90 -3.21 5.08
N ARG A 43 10.21 -2.22 4.50
CA ARG A 43 10.80 -0.94 4.11
C ARG A 43 9.82 0.19 4.30
N GLY A 44 10.29 1.27 4.91
CA GLY A 44 9.51 2.49 5.06
C GLY A 44 9.23 3.20 3.74
N ILE A 45 8.22 4.06 3.76
CA ILE A 45 7.81 4.88 2.61
C ILE A 45 8.01 6.37 2.93
N ASN A 46 8.52 7.14 1.97
CA ASN A 46 8.57 8.60 2.12
C ASN A 46 7.20 9.22 1.78
N TYR A 47 6.99 10.48 2.18
CA TYR A 47 5.73 11.19 1.95
C TYR A 47 5.34 11.28 0.46
N PHE A 48 6.32 11.48 -0.44
CA PHE A 48 6.06 11.55 -1.88
C PHE A 48 5.43 10.26 -2.42
N TYR A 49 6.01 9.10 -2.09
CA TYR A 49 5.46 7.81 -2.50
C TYR A 49 4.15 7.50 -1.77
N ALA A 50 4.01 7.87 -0.49
CA ALA A 50 2.77 7.69 0.26
C ALA A 50 1.60 8.46 -0.38
N LYS A 51 1.83 9.70 -0.82
CA LYS A 51 0.83 10.50 -1.55
C LYS A 51 0.43 9.87 -2.88
N ARG A 52 1.39 9.37 -3.67
CA ARG A 52 1.09 8.68 -4.93
C ARG A 52 0.35 7.38 -4.71
N LEU A 53 0.72 6.62 -3.68
CA LEU A 53 0.09 5.35 -3.32
C LEU A 53 -1.35 5.57 -2.83
N SER A 54 -1.56 6.61 -2.01
CA SER A 54 -2.89 7.07 -1.57
C SER A 54 -3.79 7.38 -2.77
N ALA A 55 -3.29 8.17 -3.75
CA ALA A 55 -4.03 8.45 -4.97
C ALA A 55 -4.30 7.19 -5.82
N CYS A 56 -3.32 6.28 -5.95
CA CYS A 56 -3.44 5.04 -6.70
C CYS A 56 -4.49 4.10 -6.09
N LEU A 57 -4.45 3.90 -4.77
CA LEU A 57 -5.32 2.98 -4.06
C LEU A 57 -6.67 3.61 -3.66
N GLY A 58 -6.81 4.93 -3.76
CA GLY A 58 -8.03 5.65 -3.38
C GLY A 58 -8.29 5.64 -1.87
N VAL A 59 -7.22 5.73 -1.07
CA VAL A 59 -7.28 5.76 0.40
C VAL A 59 -6.53 6.97 0.93
N SER A 60 -6.76 7.38 2.18
CA SER A 60 -6.02 8.50 2.79
C SER A 60 -4.55 8.15 3.00
N VAL A 61 -3.69 9.16 3.03
CA VAL A 61 -2.27 8.99 3.40
C VAL A 61 -2.13 8.47 4.84
N ASP A 62 -3.02 8.85 5.76
CA ASP A 62 -3.08 8.29 7.12
C ASP A 62 -3.25 6.77 7.10
N ASN A 63 -4.17 6.26 6.26
CA ASN A 63 -4.35 4.81 6.13
C ASN A 63 -3.09 4.13 5.59
N ILE A 64 -2.36 4.75 4.66
CA ILE A 64 -1.07 4.22 4.19
C ILE A 64 -0.08 4.08 5.36
N TYR A 65 0.04 5.10 6.21
CA TYR A 65 0.92 5.06 7.37
C TYR A 65 0.46 4.04 8.42
N ARG A 66 -0.84 3.97 8.70
CA ARG A 66 -1.44 2.96 9.59
C ARG A 66 -1.16 1.52 9.12
N CYS A 67 -1.21 1.26 7.81
CA CYS A 67 -0.88 -0.05 7.24
C CYS A 67 0.58 -0.46 7.50
N LEU A 68 1.47 0.52 7.63
CA LEU A 68 2.91 0.32 7.75
C LEU A 68 3.41 0.40 9.22
N GLY A 69 2.51 0.63 10.18
CA GLY A 69 2.82 0.65 11.61
C GLY A 69 3.48 1.95 12.10
N TYR A 70 3.20 3.07 11.43
CA TYR A 70 3.58 4.42 11.90
C TYR A 70 2.55 5.02 12.85
#